data_AF-A0A3B8X9E5-F1
#
_entry.id   AF-A0A3B8X9E5-F1
#
_cell.length_a   1.000
_cell.length_b   1.000
_cell.length_c   1.000
_cell.angle_alpha   90.00
_cell.angle_beta   90.00
_cell.angle_gamma   90.00
#
_symmetry.space_group_name_H-M   'P 1'
#
loop_
_entity.id
_entity.type
_entity.pdbx_description
1 polymer ?
#
loop_
_entity_poly.entity_id
_entity_poly.type
_entity_poly.pdbx_seq_one_letter_code
_entity_poly.pdbx_strand_id
1 'polypeptide(L)'
;WCHWCHVMDETTYSNAGVIDLINRDYVPIRVDNDLRPDINQRYNMGGWPTTAFLTPSGDILTGATYLPADQMADALGKVAAYYQSNRPEIANRVLEGRKRAGAGVARSAGT
;
A
#
# COMPACT_ATOMS: atom_id res chain seq x y z
N TRP A 1 4.46 17.00 11.00
CA TRP A 1 4.88 16.60 12.37
C TRP A 1 5.71 15.32 12.36
N CYS A 2 5.43 14.37 11.48
CA CYS A 2 6.20 13.13 11.35
C CYS A 2 7.61 13.39 10.75
N HIS A 3 8.65 13.27 11.56
CA HIS A 3 10.05 13.49 11.13
C HIS A 3 10.44 12.58 9.95
N TRP A 4 10.23 11.26 10.09
CA TRP A 4 10.60 10.29 9.07
C TRP A 4 9.81 10.42 7.77
N CYS A 5 8.61 11.03 7.82
CA CYS A 5 7.85 11.33 6.61
C CYS A 5 8.56 12.39 5.79
N HIS A 6 9.07 13.46 6.42
CA HIS A 6 9.84 14.50 5.75
C HIS A 6 11.15 13.94 5.20
N VAL A 7 11.89 13.16 6.00
CA VAL A 7 13.14 12.52 5.56
C VAL A 7 12.91 11.66 4.32
N MET A 8 11.88 10.81 4.33
CA MET A 8 11.58 9.92 3.21
C MET A 8 11.12 10.67 1.95
N ASP A 9 10.44 11.80 2.11
CA ASP A 9 10.03 12.69 1.00
C ASP A 9 11.26 13.29 0.30
N GLU A 10 12.20 13.84 1.09
CA GLU A 10 13.41 14.51 0.60
C GLU A 10 14.48 13.54 0.07
N THR A 11 14.47 12.29 0.53
CA THR A 11 15.50 11.30 0.17
C THR A 11 14.99 10.24 -0.80
N THR A 12 14.00 9.45 -0.39
CA THR A 12 13.49 8.30 -1.15
C THR A 12 12.61 8.73 -2.30
N TYR A 13 11.57 9.54 -2.05
CA TYR A 13 10.64 9.95 -3.11
C TYR A 13 11.20 11.02 -4.05
N SER A 14 12.32 11.66 -3.67
CA SER A 14 13.08 12.56 -4.52
C SER A 14 14.18 11.87 -5.33
N ASN A 15 14.39 10.55 -5.15
CA ASN A 15 15.37 9.80 -5.93
C ASN A 15 14.84 9.52 -7.35
N ALA A 16 15.59 9.92 -8.37
CA ALA A 16 15.18 9.77 -9.77
C ALA A 16 14.85 8.33 -10.17
N GLY A 17 15.62 7.34 -9.71
CA GLY A 17 15.36 5.93 -10.02
C GLY A 17 14.06 5.42 -9.39
N VAL A 18 13.75 5.86 -8.17
CA VAL A 18 12.47 5.56 -7.50
C VAL A 18 11.31 6.21 -8.25
N ILE A 19 11.46 7.48 -8.65
CA ILE A 19 10.45 8.23 -9.42
C ILE A 19 10.15 7.50 -10.74
N ASP A 20 11.17 7.08 -11.47
CA ASP A 20 11.01 6.38 -12.75
C ASP A 20 10.25 5.06 -12.59
N LEU A 21 10.57 4.28 -11.56
CA LEU A 21 9.86 3.03 -11.24
C LEU A 21 8.39 3.28 -10.87
N ILE A 22 8.12 4.29 -10.04
CA ILE A 22 6.76 4.66 -9.64
C ILE A 22 5.95 5.07 -10.88
N ASN A 23 6.48 5.98 -11.69
CA ASN A 23 5.78 6.50 -12.87
C ASN A 23 5.49 5.42 -13.92
N ARG A 24 6.36 4.42 -14.04
CA ARG A 24 6.20 3.33 -15.00
C ARG A 24 5.15 2.31 -14.56
N ASP A 25 5.19 1.90 -13.29
CA ASP A 25 4.50 0.67 -12.85
C ASP A 25 3.33 0.92 -11.88
N TYR A 26 3.19 2.14 -11.34
CA TYR A 26 2.26 2.45 -10.25
C TYR A 26 1.43 3.71 -10.51
N VAL A 27 0.30 3.80 -9.80
CA VAL A 27 -0.44 5.05 -9.62
C VAL A 27 -0.16 5.57 -8.21
N PRO A 28 0.72 6.57 -8.03
CA PRO A 28 1.04 7.08 -6.70
C PRO A 28 -0.12 7.88 -6.12
N ILE A 29 -0.44 7.63 -4.85
CA ILE A 29 -1.48 8.35 -4.10
C ILE A 29 -0.86 8.85 -2.80
N ARG A 30 -0.80 10.18 -2.64
CA ARG A 30 -0.38 10.82 -1.38
C ARG A 30 -1.61 11.12 -0.54
N VAL A 31 -1.56 10.76 0.74
CA VAL A 31 -2.67 10.95 1.66
C VAL A 31 -2.21 11.78 2.85
N ASP A 32 -2.99 12.81 3.18
CA ASP A 32 -2.89 13.48 4.47
C ASP A 32 -3.68 12.66 5.51
N ASN A 33 -2.94 12.05 6.41
CA ASN A 33 -3.44 11.20 7.47
C ASN A 33 -4.36 11.93 8.46
N ASP A 34 -4.01 13.17 8.78
CA ASP A 34 -4.71 13.95 9.80
C ASP A 34 -6.11 14.36 9.28
N LEU A 35 -6.23 14.51 7.95
CA LEU A 35 -7.50 14.78 7.28
C LEU A 35 -8.27 13.51 6.91
N ARG A 36 -7.61 12.35 6.83
CA ARG A 36 -8.21 11.06 6.42
C ARG A 36 -7.91 9.94 7.43
N PRO A 37 -8.43 10.05 8.67
CA PRO A 37 -8.25 9.02 9.69
C PRO A 37 -8.84 7.66 9.29
N ASP A 38 -9.84 7.65 8.40
CA ASP A 38 -10.41 6.43 7.81
C ASP A 38 -9.40 5.67 6.94
N ILE A 39 -8.59 6.39 6.15
CA ILE A 39 -7.52 5.80 5.34
C ILE A 39 -6.39 5.33 6.26
N ASN A 40 -6.04 6.12 7.27
CA ASN A 40 -5.04 5.73 8.27
C ASN A 40 -5.40 4.39 8.91
N GLN A 41 -6.62 4.29 9.45
CA GLN A 41 -7.07 3.09 10.15
C GLN A 41 -6.99 1.85 9.26
N ARG A 42 -7.27 2.01 7.96
CA ARG A 42 -7.29 0.89 7.02
C ARG A 42 -5.91 0.46 6.54
N TYR A 43 -4.98 1.39 6.34
CA TYR A 43 -3.73 1.10 5.62
C TYR A 43 -2.45 1.33 6.43
N ASN A 44 -2.53 1.85 7.66
CA ASN A 44 -1.36 2.07 8.50
C ASN A 44 -0.60 0.75 8.75
N MET A 45 0.71 0.76 8.49
CA MET A 45 1.58 -0.42 8.63
C MET A 45 2.33 -0.43 9.97
N GLY A 46 1.72 0.12 11.03
CA GLY A 46 2.29 0.18 12.38
C GLY A 46 3.08 1.46 12.69
N GLY A 47 3.01 2.48 11.84
CA GLY A 47 3.70 3.76 12.06
C GLY A 47 3.69 4.69 10.86
N TRP A 48 4.47 5.78 10.95
CA TRP A 48 4.60 6.77 9.89
C TRP A 48 6.08 7.00 9.52
N PRO A 49 6.41 7.22 8.23
CA PRO A 49 5.52 7.15 7.08
C PRO A 49 4.97 5.74 6.90
N THR A 50 3.82 5.60 6.23
CA THR A 50 3.30 4.30 5.79
C THR A 50 3.33 4.30 4.27
N THR A 51 3.97 3.29 3.69
CA THR A 51 3.84 2.94 2.27
C THR A 51 3.03 1.66 2.17
N ALA A 52 1.87 1.71 1.53
CA ALA A 52 1.04 0.53 1.27
C ALA A 52 0.94 0.28 -0.24
N PHE A 53 1.23 -0.95 -0.66
CA PHE A 53 1.07 -1.40 -2.04
C PHE A 53 -0.26 -2.13 -2.17
N LEU A 54 -1.12 -1.63 -3.07
CA LEU A 54 -2.50 -2.07 -3.16
C LEU A 54 -2.82 -2.66 -4.55
N THR A 55 -3.80 -3.54 -4.59
CA THR A 55 -4.49 -3.87 -5.84
C THR A 55 -5.31 -2.68 -6.35
N PRO A 56 -5.72 -2.66 -7.63
CA PRO A 56 -6.60 -1.61 -8.15
C PRO A 56 -7.95 -1.51 -7.41
N SER A 57 -8.36 -2.57 -6.74
CA SER A 57 -9.58 -2.62 -5.94
C SER A 57 -9.39 -2.15 -4.49
N GLY A 58 -8.17 -1.73 -4.12
CA GLY A 58 -7.83 -1.15 -2.82
C GLY A 58 -7.50 -2.20 -1.73
N ASP A 59 -7.20 -3.43 -2.12
CA ASP A 59 -6.80 -4.50 -1.19
C ASP A 59 -5.28 -4.51 -1.03
N ILE A 60 -4.80 -4.70 0.21
CA ILE A 60 -3.37 -4.65 0.52
C ILE A 60 -2.66 -5.88 -0.08
N LEU A 61 -1.60 -5.63 -0.83
CA LEU A 61 -0.62 -6.64 -1.23
C LEU A 61 0.48 -6.78 -0.18
N THR A 62 1.06 -5.64 0.21
CA THR A 62 2.09 -5.53 1.25
C THR A 62 2.27 -4.06 1.64
N GLY A 63 3.09 -3.79 2.65
CA GLY A 63 3.44 -2.43 3.04
C GLY A 63 4.60 -2.40 4.01
N ALA A 64 5.11 -1.20 4.25
CA ALA A 64 6.19 -0.93 5.19
C ALA A 64 6.04 0.48 5.76
N THR A 65 6.85 0.80 6.77
CA THR A 65 6.94 2.16 7.29
C THR A 65 7.97 2.98 6.51
N TYR A 66 9.10 3.30 7.13
CA TYR A 66 10.21 3.98 6.48
C TYR A 66 10.94 3.02 5.53
N LEU A 67 11.17 3.46 4.29
CA LEU A 67 11.96 2.74 3.30
C LEU A 67 13.00 3.70 2.68
N PRO A 68 14.32 3.44 2.82
CA PRO A 68 15.33 4.17 2.05
C PRO A 68 15.24 3.84 0.54
N ALA A 69 15.88 4.65 -0.29
CA ALA A 69 15.69 4.62 -1.75
C ALA A 69 16.00 3.26 -2.41
N ASP A 70 17.07 2.59 -1.99
CA ASP A 70 17.49 1.28 -2.48
C ASP A 70 16.44 0.19 -2.15
N GLN A 71 15.93 0.19 -0.92
CA GLN A 71 14.89 -0.74 -0.48
C GLN A 71 13.55 -0.44 -1.13
N MET A 72 13.22 0.84 -1.35
CA MET A 72 12.03 1.24 -2.09
C MET A 72 12.09 0.75 -3.54
N ALA A 73 13.22 0.92 -4.22
CA ALA A 73 13.40 0.45 -5.58
C ALA A 73 13.25 -1.08 -5.70
N ASP A 74 13.85 -1.84 -4.76
CA ASP A 74 13.70 -3.29 -4.69
C ASP A 74 12.24 -3.71 -4.41
N ALA A 75 11.57 -3.06 -3.47
CA ALA A 75 10.16 -3.30 -3.17
C ALA A 75 9.26 -3.03 -4.39
N LEU A 76 9.44 -1.89 -5.07
CA LEU A 76 8.72 -1.54 -6.29
C LEU A 76 8.89 -2.61 -7.38
N GLY A 77 10.12 -3.06 -7.61
CA GLY A 77 10.40 -4.11 -8.60
C GLY A 77 9.74 -5.44 -8.24
N LYS A 78 9.90 -5.90 -7.00
CA LYS A 78 9.34 -7.17 -6.52
C LYS A 78 7.82 -7.18 -6.54
N VAL A 79 7.20 -6.11 -6.07
CA VAL A 79 5.73 -6.00 -6.02
C VAL A 79 5.15 -5.94 -7.43
N ALA A 80 5.76 -5.19 -8.36
CA ALA A 80 5.30 -5.11 -9.75
C ALA A 80 5.39 -6.48 -10.44
N ALA A 81 6.55 -7.16 -10.31
CA ALA A 81 6.76 -8.49 -10.88
C ALA A 81 5.79 -9.53 -10.29
N TYR A 82 5.59 -9.50 -8.96
CA TYR A 82 4.63 -10.37 -8.28
C TYR A 82 3.21 -10.12 -8.78
N TYR A 83 2.79 -8.85 -8.85
CA TYR A 83 1.46 -8.50 -9.32
C TYR A 83 1.22 -8.97 -10.76
N GLN A 84 2.14 -8.69 -11.67
CA GLN A 84 2.04 -9.07 -13.09
C GLN A 84 1.98 -10.59 -13.28
N SER A 85 2.83 -11.33 -12.57
CA SER A 85 2.92 -12.79 -12.71
C SER A 85 1.75 -13.54 -12.07
N ASN A 86 1.07 -12.94 -11.09
CA ASN A 86 0.06 -13.63 -10.26
C ASN A 86 -1.32 -12.97 -10.29
N ARG A 87 -1.62 -12.13 -11.29
CA ARG A 87 -2.89 -11.36 -11.36
C ARG A 87 -4.14 -12.23 -11.12
N PRO A 88 -4.31 -13.42 -11.73
CA PRO A 88 -5.51 -14.23 -11.52
C PRO A 88 -5.63 -14.75 -10.09
N GLU A 89 -4.51 -15.17 -9.49
CA GLU A 89 -4.48 -15.65 -8.10
C GLU A 89 -4.79 -14.51 -7.12
N ILE A 90 -4.19 -13.34 -7.32
CA ILE A 90 -4.45 -12.15 -6.51
C ILE A 90 -5.93 -11.76 -6.60
N ALA A 91 -6.52 -11.77 -7.79
CA ALA A 91 -7.93 -11.48 -7.98
C ALA A 91 -8.82 -12.46 -7.22
N ASN A 92 -8.55 -13.76 -7.31
CA ASN A 92 -9.28 -14.78 -6.56
C ASN A 92 -9.13 -14.60 -5.05
N ARG A 93 -7.91 -14.35 -4.57
CA ARG A 93 -7.65 -14.10 -3.14
C ARG A 93 -8.43 -12.88 -2.63
N VAL A 94 -8.45 -11.80 -3.41
CA VAL A 94 -9.24 -10.60 -3.11
C VAL A 94 -10.73 -10.92 -3.03
N LEU A 95 -11.28 -11.64 -4.01
CA LEU A 95 -12.70 -12.03 -4.03
C LEU A 95 -13.06 -12.89 -2.81
N GLU A 96 -12.24 -13.88 -2.47
CA GLU A 96 -12.48 -14.75 -1.31
C GLU A 96 -12.33 -13.99 0.02
N GLY A 97 -11.36 -13.07 0.13
CA GLY A 97 -11.20 -12.21 1.30
C GLY A 97 -12.44 -11.33 1.54
N ARG A 98 -12.98 -10.74 0.47
CA ARG A 98 -14.21 -9.91 0.55
C ARG A 98 -15.43 -10.71 0.95
N LYS A 99 -15.61 -11.92 0.42
CA LYS A 99 -16.70 -12.82 0.82
C LYS A 99 -16.65 -13.14 2.31
N ARG A 100 -15.45 -13.43 2.84
CA ARG A 100 -15.25 -13.70 4.28
C ARG A 100 -15.58 -12.49 5.15
N ALA A 101 -15.12 -11.30 4.77
CA ALA A 101 -15.43 -10.07 5.48
C ALA A 101 -16.94 -9.77 5.47
N GLY A 102 -17.61 -9.90 4.33
CA GLY A 102 -19.07 -9.70 4.22
C GLY A 102 -19.89 -10.72 5.03
N ALA A 103 -19.47 -11.99 5.06
CA ALA A 103 -20.12 -13.01 5.88
C ALA A 103 -19.94 -12.79 7.38
N GLY A 104 -18.81 -12.20 7.81
CA GLY A 104 -18.58 -11.81 9.20
C GLY A 104 -19.49 -10.67 9.65
N VAL A 105 -19.67 -9.65 8.80
CA VAL A 105 -20.57 -8.50 9.09
C VAL A 105 -22.04 -8.93 9.17
N ALA A 106 -22.48 -9.85 8.29
CA ALA A 106 -23.85 -10.37 8.33
C ALA A 106 -24.18 -11.16 9.62
N ARG A 107 -23.17 -11.75 10.28
CA ARG A 107 -23.34 -12.46 11.56
C ARG A 107 -23.38 -11.53 12.77
N SER A 108 -22.73 -10.37 12.73
CA SER A 108 -22.72 -9.40 13.84
C SER A 108 -23.93 -8.47 13.87
N ALA A 109 -24.68 -8.36 12.78
CA ALA A 109 -25.87 -7.50 12.68
C ALA A 109 -27.19 -8.19 13.11
N GLY A 110 -27.12 -9.41 13.66
CA GLY A 110 -28.26 -10.28 13.99
C GLY A 110 -28.56 -10.48 15.47
N THR A 111 -28.08 -9.60 16.37
CA THR A 111 -28.35 -9.65 17.82
C THR A 111 -28.77 -8.30 18.36
#